data_AF-Q8YAH7-F1
#
_entry.id   AF-Q8YAH7-F1
#
_cell.length_a   1.000
_cell.length_b   1.000
_cell.length_c   1.000
_cell.angle_alpha   90.00
_cell.angle_beta   90.00
_cell.angle_gamma   90.00
#
_symmetry.space_group_name_H-M   'P 1'
#
loop_
_entity.id
_entity.type
_entity.pdbx_description
1 polymer ?
#
loop_
_entity_poly.entity_id
_entity_poly.type
_entity_poly.pdbx_seq_one_letter_code
_entity_poly.pdbx_strand_id
1 'polypeptide(L)'
;MWVLMKNGIVDVEATNAYNAAVLGGKMPHESNEAQEEAELLQAVVQSVKEGTDPVTGQEISKAQGFSIISGVIFYYAGGGYKGKKIKIPKKWLDRRRNVNRIDFLQSVNIKDFVVKDKHLRNSTAKRARKFDAETSEEANLIVQDALKNGKVKKIEDNGLGSQRQKSYSAIIDTEKNVGTKGESHIKIVYDELNNVWTVYPVPAP
;
A
#
# COMPACT_ATOMS: atom_id res chain seq x y z
N MET A 1 -11.78 24.82 -37.39
CA MET A 1 -12.28 25.09 -38.77
C MET A 1 -13.46 26.02 -38.61
N TRP A 2 -13.38 27.23 -39.14
CA TRP A 2 -14.45 28.22 -39.01
C TRP A 2 -15.45 28.09 -40.14
N VAL A 3 -16.70 28.44 -39.89
CA VAL A 3 -17.77 28.52 -40.89
C VAL A 3 -18.28 29.96 -40.87
N LEU A 4 -18.02 30.70 -41.96
CA LEU A 4 -18.42 32.09 -42.07
C LEU A 4 -19.82 32.19 -42.67
N MET A 5 -20.66 33.06 -42.11
CA MET A 5 -22.03 33.27 -42.55
C MET A 5 -22.20 34.69 -43.12
N LYS A 6 -22.93 34.77 -44.24
CA LYS A 6 -23.36 36.03 -44.84
C LYS A 6 -24.87 35.97 -45.07
N ASN A 7 -25.60 36.89 -44.46
CA ASN A 7 -27.07 36.93 -44.52
C ASN A 7 -27.75 35.62 -44.08
N GLY A 8 -27.18 34.92 -43.08
CA GLY A 8 -27.72 33.66 -42.56
C GLY A 8 -27.45 32.42 -43.42
N ILE A 9 -26.69 32.55 -44.51
CA ILE A 9 -26.24 31.44 -45.36
C ILE A 9 -24.73 31.30 -45.19
N VAL A 10 -24.23 30.06 -45.21
CA VAL A 10 -22.78 29.80 -45.19
C VAL A 10 -22.13 30.37 -46.45
N ASP A 11 -21.20 31.29 -46.25
CA ASP A 11 -20.36 31.84 -47.32
C ASP A 11 -19.16 30.90 -47.51
N VAL A 12 -19.31 29.93 -48.41
CA VAL A 12 -18.33 28.87 -48.65
C VAL A 12 -17.01 29.42 -49.17
N GLU A 13 -17.05 30.46 -50.00
CA GLU A 13 -15.84 31.06 -50.58
C GLU A 13 -15.03 31.80 -49.51
N ALA A 14 -15.70 32.63 -48.71
CA ALA A 14 -15.06 33.30 -47.57
C ALA A 14 -14.53 32.29 -46.54
N THR A 15 -15.31 31.23 -46.26
CA THR A 15 -14.92 30.17 -45.33
C THR A 15 -13.66 29.44 -45.79
N ASN A 16 -13.57 29.07 -47.06
CA ASN A 16 -12.40 28.39 -47.61
C ASN A 16 -11.18 29.30 -47.65
N ALA A 17 -11.35 30.56 -48.07
CA ALA A 17 -10.27 31.54 -48.10
C ALA A 17 -9.72 31.83 -46.69
N TYR A 18 -10.60 31.98 -45.71
CA TYR A 18 -10.24 32.18 -44.30
C TYR A 18 -9.46 30.99 -43.75
N ASN A 19 -10.00 29.78 -43.88
CA ASN A 19 -9.34 28.58 -43.35
C ASN A 19 -7.99 28.32 -44.05
N ALA A 20 -7.87 28.59 -45.36
CA ALA A 20 -6.60 28.47 -46.09
C ALA A 20 -5.56 29.51 -45.68
N ALA A 21 -5.97 30.75 -45.38
CA ALA A 21 -5.07 31.80 -44.91
C ALA A 21 -4.57 31.56 -43.48
N VAL A 22 -5.42 31.01 -42.61
CA VAL A 22 -5.06 30.56 -41.26
C VAL A 22 -4.08 29.38 -41.33
N LEU A 23 -4.36 28.37 -42.17
CA LEU A 23 -3.44 27.24 -42.42
C LEU A 23 -2.08 27.71 -42.98
N GLY A 24 -2.07 28.77 -43.79
CA GLY A 24 -0.86 29.37 -44.35
C GLY A 24 -0.14 30.36 -43.43
N GLY A 25 -0.57 30.53 -42.18
CA GLY A 25 0.05 31.44 -41.20
C GLY A 25 -0.07 32.94 -41.52
N LYS A 26 -0.94 33.31 -42.47
CA LYS A 26 -1.14 34.71 -42.91
C LYS A 26 -2.18 35.46 -42.07
N MET A 27 -2.94 34.75 -41.24
CA MET A 27 -3.91 35.31 -40.29
C MET A 27 -3.79 34.61 -38.93
N PRO A 28 -4.13 35.29 -37.83
CA PRO A 28 -4.11 34.68 -36.50
C PRO A 28 -5.05 33.48 -36.45
N HIS A 29 -4.58 32.39 -35.84
CA HIS A 29 -5.41 31.22 -35.57
C HIS A 29 -6.27 31.53 -34.34
N GLU A 30 -7.54 31.85 -34.54
CA GLU A 30 -8.51 31.86 -33.45
C GLU A 30 -9.00 30.43 -33.24
N SER A 31 -8.65 29.84 -32.11
CA SER A 31 -9.15 28.53 -31.67
C SER A 31 -10.55 28.68 -31.10
N ASN A 32 -11.37 27.64 -31.23
CA ASN A 32 -12.59 27.53 -30.43
C ASN A 32 -12.29 26.74 -29.15
N GLU A 33 -13.14 26.88 -28.13
CA GLU A 33 -12.90 26.28 -26.79
C GLU A 33 -12.58 24.77 -26.86
N ALA A 34 -13.26 24.02 -27.73
CA ALA A 34 -13.01 22.58 -27.89
C ALA A 34 -11.62 22.28 -28.52
N GLN A 35 -11.11 23.15 -29.38
CA GLN A 35 -9.76 23.02 -29.93
C GLN A 35 -8.69 23.39 -28.89
N GLU A 36 -8.93 24.42 -28.07
CA GLU A 36 -8.01 24.80 -26.97
C GLU A 36 -7.87 23.69 -25.93
N GLU A 37 -8.98 23.07 -25.54
CA GLU A 37 -8.95 21.92 -24.62
C GLU A 37 -8.14 20.75 -25.20
N ALA A 38 -8.30 20.45 -26.50
CA ALA A 38 -7.56 19.38 -27.15
C ALA A 38 -6.05 19.65 -27.23
N GLU A 39 -5.66 20.89 -27.51
CA GLU A 39 -4.26 21.31 -27.55
C GLU A 39 -3.62 21.27 -26.15
N LEU A 40 -4.34 21.71 -25.12
CA LEU A 40 -3.92 21.60 -23.72
C LEU A 40 -3.71 20.14 -23.31
N LEU A 41 -4.61 19.23 -23.72
CA LEU A 41 -4.47 17.80 -23.44
C LEU A 41 -3.25 17.19 -24.12
N GLN A 42 -3.00 17.56 -25.37
CA GLN A 42 -1.80 17.11 -26.08
C GLN A 42 -0.53 17.62 -25.43
N ALA A 43 -0.50 18.89 -25.00
CA ALA A 43 0.62 19.47 -24.28
C ALA A 43 0.89 18.75 -22.94
N VAL A 44 -0.17 18.46 -22.16
CA VAL A 44 -0.07 17.69 -20.92
C VAL A 44 0.49 16.29 -21.17
N VAL A 45 -0.02 15.57 -22.18
CA VAL A 45 0.48 14.23 -22.52
C VAL A 45 1.93 14.26 -22.98
N GLN A 46 2.34 15.30 -23.72
CA GLN A 46 3.69 15.45 -24.24
C GLN A 46 4.70 15.76 -23.12
N SER A 47 4.40 16.72 -22.24
CA SER A 47 5.25 17.04 -21.08
C SER A 47 5.46 15.81 -20.18
N VAL A 48 4.41 15.02 -19.94
CA VAL A 48 4.53 13.80 -19.13
C VAL A 48 5.36 12.72 -19.83
N LYS A 49 5.31 12.61 -21.15
CA LYS A 49 6.18 11.70 -21.92
C LYS A 49 7.66 12.11 -21.84
N GLU A 50 7.91 13.41 -21.78
CA GLU A 50 9.24 14.00 -21.59
C GLU A 50 9.74 13.88 -20.14
N GLY A 51 8.89 13.37 -19.24
CA GLY A 51 9.25 13.08 -17.86
C GLY A 51 9.15 14.30 -16.95
N THR A 52 8.40 15.32 -17.34
CA THR A 52 8.16 16.53 -16.55
C THR A 52 6.70 16.68 -16.14
N ASP A 53 6.48 17.27 -14.97
CA ASP A 53 5.17 17.63 -14.46
C ASP A 53 4.59 18.79 -15.28
N PRO A 54 3.37 18.66 -15.82
CA PRO A 54 2.80 19.65 -16.74
C PRO A 54 2.37 20.96 -16.06
N VAL A 55 2.30 21.01 -14.73
CA VAL A 55 1.91 22.21 -13.97
C VAL A 55 3.13 22.92 -13.40
N THR A 56 4.11 22.17 -12.92
CA THR A 56 5.25 22.70 -12.16
C THR A 56 6.58 22.62 -12.91
N GLY A 57 6.65 21.84 -14.00
CA GLY A 57 7.87 21.64 -14.79
C GLY A 57 8.94 20.78 -14.11
N GLN A 58 8.66 20.19 -12.96
CA GLN A 58 9.61 19.34 -12.23
C GLN A 58 9.72 17.95 -12.87
N GLU A 59 10.87 17.29 -12.73
CA GLU A 59 11.02 15.90 -13.18
C GLU A 59 10.10 14.95 -12.38
N ILE A 60 9.45 14.03 -13.09
CA ILE A 60 8.53 13.04 -12.52
C ILE A 60 8.95 11.63 -12.92
N SER A 61 8.70 10.68 -12.01
CA SER A 61 8.93 9.25 -12.28
C SER A 61 7.97 8.71 -13.33
N LYS A 62 8.34 7.60 -13.99
CA LYS A 62 7.47 6.90 -14.95
C LYS A 62 6.11 6.48 -14.35
N ALA A 63 6.09 6.15 -13.06
CA ALA A 63 4.87 5.79 -12.35
C ALA A 63 3.94 7.00 -12.15
N GLN A 64 4.52 8.15 -11.75
CA GLN A 64 3.78 9.41 -11.66
C GLN A 64 3.25 9.81 -13.05
N GLY A 65 4.07 9.73 -14.10
CA GLY A 65 3.62 10.04 -15.45
C GLY A 65 2.49 9.14 -15.95
N PHE A 66 2.57 7.82 -15.71
CA PHE A 66 1.48 6.90 -16.03
C PHE A 66 0.17 7.26 -15.30
N SER A 67 0.26 7.68 -14.02
CA SER A 67 -0.91 8.09 -13.25
C SER A 67 -1.59 9.33 -13.83
N ILE A 68 -0.81 10.35 -14.24
CA ILE A 68 -1.31 11.59 -14.83
C ILE A 68 -1.99 11.32 -16.17
N ILE A 69 -1.30 10.64 -17.10
CA ILE A 69 -1.86 10.27 -18.42
C ILE A 69 -3.14 9.44 -18.23
N SER A 70 -3.14 8.47 -17.31
CA SER A 70 -4.32 7.66 -17.05
C SER A 70 -5.50 8.52 -16.57
N GLY A 71 -5.27 9.43 -15.63
CA GLY A 71 -6.31 10.32 -15.10
C GLY A 71 -6.94 11.19 -16.18
N VAL A 72 -6.11 11.76 -17.05
CA VAL A 72 -6.55 12.57 -18.19
C VAL A 72 -7.39 11.74 -19.16
N ILE A 73 -6.89 10.56 -19.59
CA ILE A 73 -7.63 9.68 -20.51
C ILE A 73 -8.95 9.23 -19.88
N PHE A 74 -8.96 8.84 -18.60
CA PHE A 74 -10.20 8.38 -17.94
C PHE A 74 -11.22 9.50 -17.75
N TYR A 75 -10.79 10.74 -17.48
CA TYR A 75 -11.68 11.88 -17.35
C TYR A 75 -12.40 12.19 -18.68
N TYR A 76 -11.66 12.20 -19.79
CA TYR A 76 -12.21 12.55 -21.10
C TYR A 76 -12.92 11.39 -21.81
N ALA A 77 -12.42 10.16 -21.71
CA ALA A 77 -13.01 9.00 -22.39
C ALA A 77 -14.19 8.38 -21.63
N GLY A 78 -14.27 8.55 -20.31
CA GLY A 78 -15.24 7.85 -19.45
C GLY A 78 -16.21 8.74 -18.68
N GLY A 79 -16.08 10.07 -18.74
CA GLY A 79 -16.65 10.96 -17.73
C GLY A 79 -16.03 10.71 -16.35
N GLY A 80 -16.47 11.45 -15.32
CA GLY A 80 -15.97 11.35 -13.94
C GLY A 80 -15.87 9.92 -13.43
N TYR A 81 -14.70 9.30 -13.63
CA TYR A 81 -14.48 7.88 -13.48
C TYR A 81 -14.55 7.52 -11.99
N LYS A 82 -15.71 7.03 -11.56
CA LYS A 82 -15.87 6.38 -10.26
C LYS A 82 -15.22 5.02 -10.36
N GLY A 83 -13.89 4.98 -10.20
CA GLY A 83 -13.08 3.81 -10.47
C GLY A 83 -13.68 2.52 -9.93
N LYS A 84 -13.82 1.51 -10.79
CA LYS A 84 -14.16 0.16 -10.34
C LYS A 84 -13.12 -0.24 -9.30
N LYS A 85 -13.57 -0.47 -8.06
CA LYS A 85 -12.73 -0.93 -6.95
C LYS A 85 -11.87 -2.08 -7.45
N ILE A 86 -10.55 -1.91 -7.44
CA ILE A 86 -9.61 -2.98 -7.78
C ILE A 86 -9.92 -4.14 -6.85
N LYS A 87 -10.54 -5.19 -7.38
CA LYS A 87 -10.89 -6.38 -6.60
C LYS A 87 -9.64 -7.24 -6.51
N ILE A 88 -8.82 -6.99 -5.49
CA ILE A 88 -7.63 -7.80 -5.25
C ILE A 88 -8.10 -9.24 -4.93
N PRO A 89 -7.70 -10.25 -5.71
CA PRO A 89 -8.13 -11.62 -5.47
C PRO A 89 -7.65 -12.10 -4.08
N LYS A 90 -8.55 -12.69 -3.29
CA LYS A 90 -8.23 -13.19 -1.94
C LYS A 90 -7.04 -14.16 -1.96
N LYS A 91 -6.96 -15.03 -2.97
CA LYS A 91 -5.81 -15.93 -3.20
C LYS A 91 -4.47 -15.20 -3.35
N TRP A 92 -4.46 -14.02 -3.97
CA TRP A 92 -3.24 -13.21 -4.12
C TRP A 92 -2.81 -12.60 -2.79
N LEU A 93 -3.78 -12.08 -2.02
CA LEU A 93 -3.54 -11.60 -0.65
C LEU A 93 -3.05 -12.71 0.28
N ASP A 94 -3.67 -13.89 0.21
CA ASP A 94 -3.30 -15.05 1.02
C ASP A 94 -1.90 -15.54 0.67
N ARG A 95 -1.50 -15.50 -0.62
CA ARG A 95 -0.13 -15.83 -1.04
C ARG A 95 0.89 -14.86 -0.43
N ARG A 96 0.66 -13.54 -0.53
CA ARG A 96 1.52 -12.51 0.08
C ARG A 96 1.59 -12.66 1.60
N ARG A 97 0.46 -12.94 2.25
CA ARG A 97 0.38 -13.19 3.70
C ARG A 97 1.20 -14.43 4.12
N ASN A 98 1.20 -15.48 3.30
CA ASN A 98 1.98 -16.70 3.57
C ASN A 98 3.49 -16.51 3.33
N VAL A 99 3.90 -15.67 2.37
CA VAL A 99 5.32 -15.31 2.18
C VAL A 99 5.83 -14.57 3.42
N ASN A 100 5.13 -13.54 3.88
CA ASN A 100 5.48 -12.83 5.13
C ASN A 100 5.50 -13.74 6.37
N ARG A 101 4.70 -14.82 6.37
CA ARG A 101 4.67 -15.83 7.44
C ARG A 101 5.93 -16.71 7.44
N ILE A 102 6.31 -17.25 6.28
CA ILE A 102 7.49 -18.13 6.16
C ILE A 102 8.75 -17.31 6.46
N ASP A 103 8.82 -16.09 5.93
CA ASP A 103 9.92 -15.16 6.18
C ASP A 103 10.05 -14.86 7.68
N PHE A 104 8.95 -14.56 8.37
CA PHE A 104 8.94 -14.35 9.82
C PHE A 104 9.45 -15.56 10.62
N LEU A 105 8.93 -16.76 10.35
CA LEU A 105 9.33 -17.97 11.10
C LEU A 105 10.82 -18.31 10.91
N GLN A 106 11.41 -17.93 9.78
CA GLN A 106 12.83 -18.12 9.50
C GLN A 106 13.72 -16.98 9.99
N SER A 107 13.19 -15.75 10.08
CA SER A 107 13.98 -14.55 10.39
C SER A 107 14.05 -14.20 11.87
N VAL A 108 13.09 -14.65 12.69
CA VAL A 108 13.02 -14.28 14.11
C VAL A 108 14.15 -14.92 14.90
N ASN A 109 15.00 -14.09 15.50
CA ASN A 109 16.06 -14.57 16.37
C ASN A 109 15.52 -14.84 17.77
N ILE A 110 15.01 -16.05 18.00
CA ILE A 110 14.48 -16.46 19.31
C ILE A 110 15.41 -17.36 20.12
N LYS A 111 16.48 -17.88 19.51
CA LYS A 111 17.34 -18.89 20.17
C LYS A 111 17.99 -18.35 21.44
N ASP A 112 18.35 -17.08 21.42
CA ASP A 112 19.00 -16.39 22.54
C ASP A 112 18.00 -15.63 23.42
N PHE A 113 16.70 -15.73 23.14
CA PHE A 113 15.67 -15.02 23.89
C PHE A 113 15.30 -15.78 25.17
N VAL A 114 15.20 -15.05 26.28
CA VAL A 114 14.73 -15.57 27.57
C VAL A 114 13.35 -14.98 27.85
N VAL A 115 12.35 -15.87 28.03
CA VAL A 115 11.02 -15.45 28.48
C VAL A 115 11.14 -14.76 29.83
N LYS A 116 10.64 -13.53 29.91
CA LYS A 116 10.69 -12.70 31.12
C LYS A 116 9.91 -13.37 32.26
N ASP A 117 10.48 -13.33 33.47
CA ASP A 117 9.92 -13.96 34.68
C ASP A 117 8.45 -13.61 34.95
N LYS A 118 8.02 -12.40 34.60
CA LYS A 118 6.62 -11.97 34.76
C LYS A 118 5.61 -12.80 33.96
N HIS A 119 6.08 -13.56 32.97
CA HIS A 119 5.28 -14.43 32.13
C HIS A 119 5.37 -15.91 32.54
N LEU A 120 6.03 -16.23 33.66
CA LEU A 120 6.07 -17.58 34.23
C LEU A 120 4.91 -17.79 35.20
N ARG A 121 4.47 -19.05 35.35
CA ARG A 121 3.33 -19.45 36.18
C ARG A 121 3.47 -18.98 37.63
N ASN A 122 4.64 -19.25 38.22
CA ASN A 122 5.02 -18.95 39.60
C ASN A 122 5.25 -17.46 39.89
N SER A 123 5.20 -16.59 38.88
CA SER A 123 5.46 -15.16 39.07
C SER A 123 4.43 -14.47 39.98
N THR A 124 4.85 -13.44 40.71
CA THR A 124 3.94 -12.59 41.51
C THR A 124 3.19 -11.54 40.66
N ALA A 125 3.53 -11.39 39.37
CA ALA A 125 2.92 -10.41 38.49
C ALA A 125 1.44 -10.68 38.23
N LYS A 126 0.54 -9.84 38.78
CA LYS A 126 -0.92 -10.03 38.70
C LYS A 126 -1.55 -9.70 37.34
N ARG A 127 -0.98 -8.72 36.62
CA ARG A 127 -1.56 -8.19 35.35
C ARG A 127 -0.99 -8.84 34.10
N ALA A 128 0.09 -9.62 34.24
CA ALA A 128 0.74 -10.26 33.11
C ALA A 128 0.00 -11.55 32.71
N ARG A 129 0.01 -11.86 31.41
CA ARG A 129 -0.33 -13.20 30.92
C ARG A 129 0.84 -14.13 31.14
N LYS A 130 0.57 -15.39 31.47
CA LYS A 130 1.57 -16.33 31.95
C LYS A 130 1.46 -17.68 31.24
N PHE A 131 2.61 -18.20 30.83
CA PHE A 131 2.75 -19.56 30.34
C PHE A 131 2.43 -20.55 31.44
N ASP A 132 1.93 -21.72 31.05
CA ASP A 132 1.82 -22.87 31.94
C ASP A 132 3.18 -23.57 32.08
N ALA A 133 4.17 -22.79 32.51
CA ALA A 133 5.57 -23.17 32.68
C ALA A 133 6.14 -22.46 33.92
N GLU A 134 6.96 -23.15 34.70
CA GLU A 134 7.53 -22.60 35.93
C GLU A 134 8.90 -21.95 35.71
N THR A 135 9.62 -22.39 34.69
CA THR A 135 10.96 -21.90 34.33
C THR A 135 10.97 -21.23 32.96
N SER A 136 11.96 -20.36 32.73
CA SER A 136 12.15 -19.72 31.42
C SER A 136 12.49 -20.73 30.32
N GLU A 137 13.18 -21.81 30.66
CA GLU A 137 13.55 -22.90 29.75
C GLU A 137 12.32 -23.65 29.26
N GLU A 138 11.42 -24.03 30.17
CA GLU A 138 10.14 -24.66 29.82
C GLU A 138 9.28 -23.74 28.93
N ALA A 139 9.19 -22.46 29.30
CA ALA A 139 8.47 -21.48 28.49
C ALA A 139 9.11 -21.31 27.09
N ASN A 140 10.44 -21.35 27.00
CA ASN A 140 11.16 -21.30 25.74
C ASN A 140 10.87 -22.53 24.86
N LEU A 141 10.76 -23.73 25.44
CA LEU A 141 10.36 -24.93 24.69
C LEU A 141 8.95 -24.78 24.09
N ILE A 142 8.01 -24.21 24.84
CA ILE A 142 6.65 -23.92 24.35
C ILE A 142 6.71 -22.95 23.17
N VAL A 143 7.52 -21.89 23.28
CA VAL A 143 7.68 -20.89 22.21
C VAL A 143 8.35 -21.50 20.98
N GLN A 144 9.33 -22.38 21.15
CA GLN A 144 9.97 -23.09 20.04
C GLN A 144 9.04 -24.09 19.36
N ASP A 145 8.22 -24.84 20.12
CA ASP A 145 7.17 -25.71 19.57
C ASP A 145 6.19 -24.88 18.73
N ALA A 146 5.77 -23.72 19.25
CA ALA A 146 4.87 -22.80 18.54
C ALA A 146 5.48 -22.26 17.24
N LEU A 147 6.77 -21.96 17.20
CA LEU A 147 7.41 -21.50 15.96
C LEU A 147 7.56 -22.61 14.92
N LYS A 148 7.79 -23.85 15.36
CA LYS A 148 7.96 -25.00 14.45
C LYS A 148 6.61 -25.51 13.91
N ASN A 149 5.63 -25.64 14.79
CA ASN A 149 4.37 -26.33 14.52
C ASN A 149 3.15 -25.40 14.46
N GLY A 150 3.26 -24.20 15.02
CA GLY A 150 2.15 -23.26 15.12
C GLY A 150 1.84 -22.51 13.83
N LYS A 151 0.65 -21.90 13.79
CA LYS A 151 0.13 -21.16 12.64
C LYS A 151 0.15 -19.66 12.93
N VAL A 152 0.99 -18.89 12.23
CA VAL A 152 1.00 -17.42 12.35
C VAL A 152 -0.33 -16.84 11.84
N LYS A 153 -1.16 -16.33 12.74
CA LYS A 153 -2.48 -15.75 12.41
C LYS A 153 -2.35 -14.33 11.89
N LYS A 154 -1.51 -13.53 12.52
CA LYS A 154 -1.46 -12.08 12.32
C LYS A 154 -0.04 -11.57 12.54
N ILE A 155 0.38 -10.64 11.69
CA ILE A 155 1.58 -9.81 11.90
C ILE A 155 1.11 -8.37 11.74
N GLU A 156 1.40 -7.53 12.73
CA GLU A 156 0.97 -6.13 12.79
C GLU A 156 2.14 -5.22 13.15
N ASP A 157 2.06 -3.98 12.67
CA ASP A 157 2.88 -2.89 13.17
C ASP A 157 2.49 -2.62 14.63
N ASN A 158 3.48 -2.67 15.51
CA ASN A 158 3.33 -2.43 16.95
C ASN A 158 3.81 -1.01 17.34
N GLY A 159 4.16 -0.18 16.35
CA GLY A 159 4.57 1.20 16.51
C GLY A 159 6.03 1.34 16.93
N LEU A 160 6.37 2.54 17.39
CA LEU A 160 7.72 2.89 17.82
C LEU A 160 7.95 2.48 19.28
N GLY A 161 9.03 1.75 19.53
CA GLY A 161 9.52 1.49 20.87
C GLY A 161 10.13 2.73 21.52
N SER A 162 10.56 2.60 22.77
CA SER A 162 11.10 3.70 23.59
C SER A 162 12.31 4.40 22.95
N GLN A 163 13.09 3.68 22.13
CA GLN A 163 14.24 4.21 21.41
C GLN A 163 13.89 4.67 19.97
N ARG A 164 12.61 4.87 19.66
CA ARG A 164 12.11 5.19 18.31
C ARG A 164 12.42 4.13 17.24
N GLN A 165 12.73 2.91 17.67
CA GLN A 165 12.87 1.75 16.79
C GLN A 165 11.48 1.22 16.44
N LYS A 166 11.21 0.88 15.17
CA LYS A 166 9.92 0.25 14.84
C LYS A 166 9.87 -1.16 15.41
N SER A 167 8.68 -1.52 15.88
CA SER A 167 8.40 -2.83 16.41
C SER A 167 7.21 -3.44 15.68
N TYR A 168 7.21 -4.76 15.62
CA TYR A 168 6.14 -5.56 15.05
C TYR A 168 5.64 -6.54 16.09
N SER A 169 4.41 -7.00 15.91
CA SER A 169 3.87 -8.07 16.73
C SER A 169 3.28 -9.18 15.88
N ALA A 170 3.66 -10.42 16.19
CA ALA A 170 3.14 -11.61 15.55
C ALA A 170 2.32 -12.42 16.55
N ILE A 171 1.16 -12.93 16.11
CA ILE A 171 0.33 -13.85 16.88
C ILE A 171 0.38 -15.21 16.21
N ILE A 172 0.77 -16.22 16.99
CA ILE A 172 0.89 -17.62 16.58
C ILE A 172 -0.16 -18.43 17.32
N ASP A 173 -0.95 -19.19 16.59
CA ASP A 173 -1.85 -20.21 17.13
C ASP A 173 -1.06 -21.50 17.38
N THR A 174 -1.07 -21.97 18.63
CA THR A 174 -0.31 -23.15 19.05
C THR A 174 -1.11 -24.44 18.97
N GLU A 175 -2.40 -24.37 18.62
CA GLU A 175 -3.36 -25.51 18.59
C GLU A 175 -3.51 -26.27 19.92
N LYS A 176 -2.82 -25.81 20.97
CA LYS A 176 -2.75 -26.37 22.31
C LYS A 176 -2.85 -25.24 23.31
N ASN A 177 -3.33 -25.54 24.52
CA ASN A 177 -3.30 -24.58 25.62
C ASN A 177 -1.87 -24.43 26.12
N VAL A 178 -1.37 -23.20 26.09
CA VAL A 178 0.02 -22.84 26.48
C VAL A 178 0.08 -21.89 27.67
N GLY A 179 -1.04 -21.24 28.02
CA GLY A 179 -1.12 -20.34 29.15
C GLY A 179 -1.99 -20.85 30.29
N THR A 180 -1.72 -20.34 31.49
CA THR A 180 -2.37 -20.70 32.76
C THR A 180 -3.89 -20.52 32.78
N LYS A 181 -4.45 -19.76 31.84
CA LYS A 181 -5.89 -19.46 31.74
C LYS A 181 -6.56 -20.07 30.50
N GLY A 182 -5.95 -21.11 29.90
CA GLY A 182 -6.45 -21.72 28.67
C GLY A 182 -6.13 -20.92 27.41
N GLU A 183 -5.08 -20.09 27.46
CA GLU A 183 -4.62 -19.32 26.31
C GLU A 183 -3.95 -20.26 25.31
N SER A 184 -4.41 -20.23 24.04
CA SER A 184 -3.96 -21.12 22.97
C SER A 184 -3.13 -20.42 21.88
N HIS A 185 -2.74 -19.18 22.13
CA HIS A 185 -1.98 -18.36 21.21
C HIS A 185 -0.80 -17.72 21.91
N ILE A 186 0.25 -17.41 21.16
CA ILE A 186 1.44 -16.71 21.63
C ILE A 186 1.59 -15.41 20.86
N LYS A 187 1.83 -14.31 21.57
CA LYS A 187 2.21 -13.03 20.99
C LYS A 187 3.70 -12.82 21.15
N ILE A 188 4.38 -12.59 20.02
CA ILE A 188 5.81 -12.26 19.93
C ILE A 188 5.92 -10.80 19.50
N VAL A 189 6.66 -10.00 20.25
CA VAL A 189 6.98 -8.60 19.89
C VAL A 189 8.46 -8.53 19.56
N TYR A 190 8.79 -7.95 18.41
CA TYR A 190 10.15 -7.91 17.87
C TYR A 190 10.42 -6.60 17.10
N ASP A 191 11.70 -6.28 16.86
CA ASP A 191 12.12 -5.07 16.14
C ASP A 191 12.40 -5.29 14.64
N GLU A 192 12.82 -4.24 13.93
CA GLU A 192 13.21 -4.31 12.50
C GLU A 192 14.41 -5.23 12.24
N LEU A 193 15.22 -5.53 13.26
CA LEU A 193 16.35 -6.46 13.18
C LEU A 193 15.95 -7.89 13.59
N ASN A 194 14.65 -8.14 13.80
CA ASN A 194 14.08 -9.40 14.24
C ASN A 194 14.54 -9.87 15.63
N ASN A 195 15.03 -8.96 16.48
CA ASN A 195 15.30 -9.28 17.88
C ASN A 195 14.00 -9.29 18.67
N VAL A 196 13.81 -10.36 19.45
CA VAL A 196 12.59 -10.53 20.26
C VAL A 196 12.70 -9.70 21.54
N TRP A 197 11.70 -8.86 21.80
CA TRP A 197 11.64 -8.02 22.99
C TRP A 197 10.83 -8.65 24.11
N THR A 198 9.73 -9.31 23.76
CA THR A 198 8.86 -9.97 24.73
C THR A 198 7.99 -11.02 24.06
N VAL A 199 7.72 -12.10 24.79
CA VAL A 199 6.83 -13.17 24.35
C VAL A 199 5.91 -13.55 25.52
N TYR A 200 4.62 -13.73 25.24
CA TYR A 200 3.64 -14.12 26.25
C TYR A 200 2.41 -14.79 25.62
N PRO A 201 1.68 -15.64 26.37
CA PRO A 201 0.47 -16.25 25.86
C PRO A 201 -0.67 -15.25 25.83
N VAL A 202 -1.57 -15.41 24.87
CA VAL A 202 -2.75 -14.55 24.68
C VAL A 202 -3.98 -15.42 24.36
N PRO A 203 -5.20 -14.96 24.71
CA PRO A 203 -6.41 -15.61 24.26
C PRO A 203 -6.54 -15.53 22.73
N ALA A 204 -7.44 -16.34 22.16
CA ALA A 204 -7.73 -16.28 20.73
C ALA A 204 -8.15 -14.84 20.33
N PRO A 205 -7.54 -14.28 19.26
CA PRO A 205 -7.81 -12.92 18.80
C PRO A 205 -9.14 -12.78 18.04
#